data_AF-A0A7Y1VHT6-F1
#
_entry.id   AF-A0A7Y1VHT6-F1
#
_cell.length_a   1.000
_cell.length_b   1.000
_cell.length_c   1.000
_cell.angle_alpha   90.00
_cell.angle_beta   90.00
_cell.angle_gamma   90.00
#
_symmetry.space_group_name_H-M   'P 1'
#
loop_
_entity.id
_entity.type
_entity.pdbx_description
1 polymer ?
#
loop_
_entity_poly.entity_id
_entity_poly.type
_entity_poly.pdbx_seq_one_letter_code
_entity_poly.pdbx_strand_id
1 'polypeptide(L)'
;VEELRDSPESAVAKAYDLVVNGVELGSGSVRIHDPAVQQEVFDILGIAPEEAHQRFGWFLEALRYGTPPHAGFAFGIDRLVSVLQNEPNIREVMPFPKTQTGFDPLTSSPSPVTEDQLAELGIELRPDAEESLEAHPAG
;
A
#
# COMPACT_ATOMS: atom_id res chain seq x y z
N VAL A 1 -25.70 4.39 -2.05
CA VAL A 1 -25.40 4.54 -3.50
C VAL A 1 -25.91 5.88 -3.96
N GLU A 2 -27.20 6.19 -3.77
CA GLU A 2 -27.75 7.54 -4.04
C GLU A 2 -26.97 8.65 -3.33
N GLU A 3 -26.77 8.56 -2.01
CA GLU A 3 -25.97 9.55 -1.25
C GLU A 3 -24.54 9.71 -1.80
N LEU A 4 -23.90 8.61 -2.19
CA LEU A 4 -22.56 8.62 -2.77
C LEU A 4 -22.52 9.31 -4.14
N ARG A 5 -23.57 9.15 -4.93
CA ARG A 5 -23.68 9.73 -6.28
C ARG A 5 -24.09 11.21 -6.25
N ASP A 6 -25.04 11.55 -5.39
CA ASP A 6 -25.67 12.87 -5.38
C ASP A 6 -24.95 13.86 -4.45
N SER A 7 -24.23 13.38 -3.43
CA SER A 7 -23.48 14.22 -2.48
C SER A 7 -22.22 13.48 -1.96
N PRO A 8 -21.27 13.11 -2.85
CA PRO A 8 -20.10 12.29 -2.52
C PRO A 8 -19.27 12.84 -1.35
N GLU A 9 -19.23 14.16 -1.17
CA GLU A 9 -18.52 14.85 -0.10
C GLU A 9 -19.09 14.59 1.31
N SER A 10 -20.36 14.25 1.39
CA SER A 10 -21.06 13.94 2.65
C SER A 10 -21.21 12.44 2.89
N ALA A 11 -20.93 11.62 1.87
CA ALA A 11 -21.13 10.18 1.93
C ALA A 11 -20.19 9.53 2.96
N VAL A 12 -20.77 8.77 3.89
CA VAL A 12 -20.00 8.11 4.95
C VAL A 12 -19.53 6.73 4.51
N ALA A 13 -18.20 6.52 4.55
CA ALA A 13 -17.61 5.22 4.29
C ALA A 13 -17.93 4.22 5.41
N LYS A 14 -18.13 2.95 5.04
CA LYS A 14 -18.19 1.83 6.00
C LYS A 14 -16.78 1.37 6.38
N ALA A 15 -15.97 2.32 6.85
CA ALA A 15 -14.59 2.11 7.30
C ALA A 15 -14.47 2.27 8.81
N TYR A 16 -13.44 1.67 9.39
CA TYR A 16 -13.21 1.66 10.83
C TYR A 16 -11.72 1.50 11.14
N ASP A 17 -11.25 2.29 12.10
CA ASP A 17 -9.86 2.31 12.57
C ASP A 17 -9.80 1.96 14.06
N LEU A 18 -8.75 1.24 14.46
CA LEU A 18 -8.41 1.03 15.86
C LEU A 18 -7.29 1.98 16.25
N VAL A 19 -7.58 2.89 17.18
CA VAL A 19 -6.63 3.85 17.73
C VAL A 19 -6.44 3.58 19.23
N VAL A 20 -5.19 3.45 19.67
CA VAL A 20 -4.82 3.24 21.07
C VAL A 20 -3.73 4.24 21.43
N ASN A 21 -3.92 4.99 22.52
CA ASN A 21 -2.97 6.02 22.98
C ASN A 21 -2.57 7.03 21.90
N GLY A 22 -3.48 7.37 20.99
CA GLY A 22 -3.22 8.29 19.88
C GLY A 22 -2.46 7.67 18.69
N VAL A 23 -2.20 6.37 18.70
CA VAL A 23 -1.55 5.63 17.60
C VAL A 23 -2.57 4.74 16.90
N GLU A 24 -2.65 4.87 15.57
CA GLU A 24 -3.41 3.95 14.73
C GLU A 24 -2.72 2.57 14.67
N LEU A 25 -3.38 1.57 15.23
CA LEU A 25 -2.91 0.18 15.26
C LEU A 25 -3.41 -0.64 14.07
N GLY A 26 -4.45 -0.19 13.39
CA GLY A 26 -4.99 -0.88 12.24
C GLY A 26 -6.25 -0.23 11.69
N SER A 27 -6.61 -0.61 10.47
CA SER A 27 -7.74 -0.08 9.72
C SER A 27 -8.41 -1.17 8.89
N GLY A 28 -9.68 -0.96 8.55
CA GLY A 28 -10.48 -1.87 7.75
C GLY A 28 -11.73 -1.22 7.18
N SER A 29 -12.40 -1.96 6.31
CA SER A 29 -13.71 -1.55 5.78
C SER A 29 -14.53 -2.72 5.27
N VAL A 30 -15.84 -2.48 5.18
CA VAL A 30 -16.75 -3.31 4.39
C VAL A 30 -16.46 -3.04 2.91
N ARG A 31 -16.32 -4.10 2.13
CA ARG A 31 -15.96 -4.01 0.72
C ARG A 31 -17.20 -3.98 -0.17
N ILE A 32 -17.08 -3.26 -1.27
CA ILE A 32 -18.09 -3.24 -2.32
C ILE A 32 -18.04 -4.59 -3.03
N HIS A 33 -19.18 -5.26 -3.09
CA HIS A 33 -19.36 -6.54 -3.79
C HIS A 33 -20.34 -6.44 -4.96
N ASP A 34 -21.01 -5.28 -5.12
CA ASP A 34 -21.91 -4.99 -6.22
C ASP A 34 -21.16 -4.25 -7.34
N PRO A 35 -21.04 -4.83 -8.55
CA PRO A 35 -20.38 -4.19 -9.68
C PRO A 35 -20.93 -2.81 -10.06
N ALA A 36 -22.25 -2.59 -9.91
CA ALA A 36 -22.87 -1.31 -10.26
C ALA A 36 -22.39 -0.21 -9.30
N VAL A 37 -22.32 -0.53 -8.00
CA VAL A 37 -21.81 0.41 -6.98
C VAL A 37 -20.32 0.68 -7.19
N GLN A 38 -19.54 -0.33 -7.57
CA GLN A 38 -18.11 -0.15 -7.84
C GLN A 38 -17.87 0.75 -9.06
N GLN A 39 -18.72 0.66 -10.09
CA GLN A 39 -18.65 1.54 -11.25
C GLN A 39 -18.96 3.00 -10.88
N GLU A 40 -20.01 3.25 -10.11
CA GLU A 40 -20.34 4.61 -9.65
C GLU A 40 -19.18 5.24 -8.84
N VAL A 41 -18.48 4.44 -8.02
CA VAL A 41 -17.26 4.90 -7.33
C VAL A 41 -16.17 5.32 -8.31
N PHE A 42 -15.94 4.53 -9.37
CA PHE A 42 -14.94 4.89 -10.38
C PHE A 42 -15.32 6.15 -11.14
N ASP A 43 -16.59 6.32 -11.48
CA ASP A 43 -17.09 7.51 -12.17
C ASP A 43 -16.90 8.77 -11.31
N ILE A 44 -17.17 8.69 -10.00
CA ILE A 44 -16.92 9.79 -9.04
C ILE A 44 -15.43 10.10 -8.92
N LEU A 45 -14.57 9.08 -8.92
CA LEU A 45 -13.11 9.25 -8.89
C LEU A 45 -12.53 9.72 -10.24
N GLY A 46 -13.34 9.83 -11.28
CA GLY A 46 -12.93 10.25 -12.62
C GLY A 46 -12.10 9.19 -13.37
N ILE A 47 -12.26 7.92 -13.02
CA ILE A 47 -11.54 6.80 -13.66
C ILE A 47 -12.38 6.32 -14.85
N ALA A 48 -11.86 6.48 -16.06
CA ALA A 48 -12.56 6.05 -17.28
C ALA A 48 -12.75 4.52 -17.32
N PRO A 49 -13.82 4.01 -17.96
CA PRO A 49 -14.10 2.56 -18.03
C PRO A 49 -12.95 1.73 -18.60
N GLU A 50 -12.25 2.24 -19.62
CA GLU A 50 -11.11 1.58 -20.23
C GLU A 50 -9.93 1.48 -19.26
N GLU A 51 -9.66 2.55 -18.50
CA GLU A 51 -8.61 2.55 -17.47
C GLU A 51 -8.97 1.60 -16.32
N ALA A 52 -10.23 1.66 -15.87
CA ALA A 52 -10.73 0.76 -14.82
C ALA A 52 -10.60 -0.71 -15.25
N HIS A 53 -10.91 -1.03 -16.50
CA HIS A 53 -10.75 -2.39 -17.02
C HIS A 53 -9.28 -2.78 -17.17
N GLN A 54 -8.42 -1.89 -17.66
CA GLN A 54 -6.99 -2.16 -17.81
C GLN A 54 -6.31 -2.45 -16.47
N ARG A 55 -6.68 -1.72 -15.41
CA ARG A 55 -6.06 -1.83 -14.08
C ARG A 55 -6.73 -2.87 -13.19
N PHE A 56 -8.05 -3.00 -13.27
CA PHE A 56 -8.88 -3.77 -12.33
C PHE A 56 -9.82 -4.78 -13.01
N GLY A 57 -9.66 -5.04 -14.32
CA GLY A 57 -10.58 -5.89 -15.09
C GLY A 57 -10.82 -7.28 -14.49
N TRP A 58 -9.76 -7.94 -14.03
CA TRP A 58 -9.86 -9.25 -13.37
C TRP A 58 -10.71 -9.19 -12.09
N PHE A 59 -10.58 -8.11 -11.32
CA PHE A 59 -11.32 -7.90 -10.08
C PHE A 59 -12.79 -7.61 -10.37
N LEU A 60 -13.07 -6.76 -11.36
CA LEU A 60 -14.43 -6.45 -11.80
C LEU A 60 -15.16 -7.66 -12.37
N GLU A 61 -14.45 -8.53 -13.07
CA GLU A 61 -14.97 -9.81 -13.53
C GLU A 61 -15.31 -10.72 -12.34
N ALA A 62 -14.41 -10.84 -11.35
CA ALA A 62 -14.65 -11.63 -10.15
C ALA A 62 -15.90 -11.17 -9.37
N LEU A 63 -16.17 -9.86 -9.29
CA LEU A 63 -17.38 -9.33 -8.65
C LEU A 63 -18.67 -9.88 -9.30
N ARG A 64 -18.68 -10.10 -10.61
CA ARG A 64 -19.84 -10.58 -11.38
C ARG A 64 -20.18 -12.04 -11.12
N TYR A 65 -19.25 -12.84 -10.60
CA TYR A 65 -19.47 -14.25 -10.30
C TYR A 65 -20.12 -14.51 -8.94
N GLY A 66 -20.76 -13.51 -8.35
CA GLY A 66 -21.47 -13.63 -7.07
C GLY A 66 -20.55 -13.47 -5.87
N THR A 67 -19.70 -12.44 -5.89
CA THR A 67 -18.87 -12.10 -4.72
C THR A 67 -19.78 -11.81 -3.51
N PRO A 68 -19.61 -12.51 -2.38
CA PRO A 68 -20.46 -12.30 -1.21
C PRO A 68 -20.14 -10.98 -0.52
N PRO A 69 -21.05 -10.46 0.33
CA PRO A 69 -20.72 -9.38 1.24
C PRO A 69 -19.52 -9.77 2.11
N HIS A 70 -18.49 -8.93 2.12
CA HIS A 70 -17.25 -9.20 2.84
C HIS A 70 -16.68 -7.90 3.44
N ALA A 71 -15.89 -8.08 4.50
CA ALA A 71 -15.20 -7.01 5.19
C ALA A 71 -13.84 -7.51 5.65
N GLY A 72 -12.90 -6.60 5.86
CA GLY A 72 -11.56 -6.95 6.33
C GLY A 72 -11.00 -5.90 7.27
N PHE A 73 -9.92 -6.26 7.96
CA PHE A 73 -9.18 -5.39 8.84
C PHE A 73 -7.72 -5.84 8.85
N ALA A 74 -6.78 -4.90 8.96
CA ALA A 74 -5.36 -5.19 9.05
C ALA A 74 -4.74 -4.44 10.23
N PHE A 75 -3.85 -5.13 10.96
CA PHE A 75 -3.05 -4.54 12.04
C PHE A 75 -1.65 -4.17 11.55
N GLY A 76 -1.15 -3.02 12.00
CA GLY A 76 0.27 -2.72 12.00
C GLY A 76 0.96 -3.45 13.14
N ILE A 77 1.49 -4.65 12.87
CA ILE A 77 2.10 -5.52 13.89
C ILE A 77 3.23 -4.81 14.63
N ASP A 78 4.11 -4.10 13.94
CA ASP A 78 5.23 -3.38 14.56
C ASP A 78 4.74 -2.29 15.53
N ARG A 79 3.70 -1.54 15.14
CA ARG A 79 3.08 -0.52 16.01
C ARG A 79 2.40 -1.17 17.22
N LEU A 80 1.68 -2.27 17.00
CA LEU A 80 1.05 -3.03 18.08
C LEU A 80 2.09 -3.46 19.11
N VAL A 81 3.18 -4.09 18.67
CA VAL A 81 4.24 -4.57 19.57
C VAL A 81 4.96 -3.40 20.24
N SER A 82 5.25 -2.32 19.51
CA SER A 82 5.87 -1.11 20.08
C SER A 82 5.00 -0.46 21.15
N VAL A 83 3.68 -0.38 20.96
CA VAL A 83 2.75 0.14 21.98
C VAL A 83 2.67 -0.80 23.19
N LEU A 84 2.62 -2.12 22.98
CA LEU A 84 2.58 -3.11 24.05
C LEU A 84 3.85 -3.11 24.91
N GLN A 85 5.01 -2.90 24.28
CA GLN A 85 6.31 -2.82 24.96
C GLN A 85 6.67 -1.41 25.43
N ASN A 86 5.81 -0.41 25.16
CA ASN A 86 6.08 1.00 25.45
C ASN A 86 7.40 1.51 24.86
N GLU A 87 7.70 1.08 23.64
CA GLU A 87 8.91 1.49 22.92
C GLU A 87 8.72 2.84 22.24
N PRO A 88 9.74 3.73 22.25
CA PRO A 88 9.65 5.06 21.67
C PRO A 88 9.70 5.06 20.13
N ASN A 89 10.10 3.94 19.52
CA ASN A 89 10.22 3.79 18.08
C ASN A 89 9.91 2.35 17.64
N ILE A 90 9.28 2.20 16.47
CA ILE A 90 9.02 0.87 15.89
C ILE A 90 10.30 0.10 15.56
N ARG A 91 11.44 0.78 15.39
CA ARG A 91 12.74 0.13 15.14
C ARG A 91 13.20 -0.74 16.31
N GLU A 92 12.78 -0.42 17.54
CA GLU A 92 13.13 -1.20 18.74
C GLU A 92 12.48 -2.58 18.76
N VAL A 93 11.43 -2.79 17.95
CA VAL A 93 10.72 -4.07 17.83
C VAL A 93 11.01 -4.80 16.52
N MET A 94 11.96 -4.30 15.73
CA MET A 94 12.43 -4.93 14.49
C MET A 94 13.86 -5.45 14.68
N PRO A 95 14.16 -6.71 14.34
CA PRO A 95 15.52 -7.23 14.46
C PRO A 95 16.55 -6.49 13.58
N PHE A 96 16.17 -6.10 12.36
CA PHE A 96 17.06 -5.47 11.37
C PHE A 96 16.38 -4.25 10.70
N PRO A 97 16.17 -3.16 11.46
CA PRO A 97 15.46 -1.99 10.97
C PRO A 97 16.25 -1.26 9.90
N LYS A 98 15.55 -0.49 9.07
CA LYS A 98 16.17 0.41 8.08
C LYS A 98 16.24 1.85 8.59
N THR A 99 17.21 2.60 8.09
CA THR A 99 17.30 4.05 8.33
C THR A 99 16.14 4.78 7.64
N GLN A 100 16.05 6.09 7.83
CA GLN A 100 15.04 6.91 7.13
C GLN A 100 15.26 6.96 5.61
N THR A 101 16.48 6.68 5.13
CA THR A 101 16.80 6.60 3.71
C THR A 101 16.50 5.23 3.10
N GLY A 102 15.98 4.28 3.88
CA GLY A 102 15.74 2.90 3.46
C GLY A 102 16.97 2.00 3.48
N PHE A 103 18.11 2.52 3.93
CA PHE A 103 19.38 1.79 4.01
C PHE A 103 19.42 0.83 5.21
N ASP A 104 20.06 -0.31 5.03
CA ASP A 104 20.38 -1.29 6.07
C ASP A 104 21.86 -1.18 6.47
N PRO A 105 22.16 -0.66 7.66
CA PRO A 105 23.54 -0.50 8.11
C PRO A 105 24.23 -1.83 8.44
N LEU A 106 23.49 -2.91 8.69
CA LEU A 106 24.09 -4.20 9.01
C LEU A 106 24.63 -4.90 7.76
N THR A 107 23.86 -4.83 6.66
CA THR A 107 24.18 -5.55 5.42
C THR A 107 24.72 -4.64 4.32
N SER A 108 24.75 -3.33 4.57
CA SER A 108 25.12 -2.32 3.58
C SER A 108 24.22 -2.36 2.34
N SER A 109 22.91 -2.50 2.55
CA SER A 109 21.90 -2.62 1.50
C SER A 109 21.09 -1.32 1.35
N PRO A 110 20.70 -0.90 0.14
CA PRO A 110 20.94 -1.55 -1.15
C PRO A 110 22.42 -1.51 -1.57
N SER A 111 22.83 -2.46 -2.41
CA SER A 111 24.16 -2.52 -2.99
C SER A 111 24.08 -2.55 -4.51
N PRO A 112 25.14 -2.16 -5.23
CA PRO A 112 25.20 -2.28 -6.68
C PRO A 112 24.99 -3.71 -7.16
N VAL A 113 24.39 -3.85 -8.34
CA VAL A 113 24.23 -5.12 -9.07
C VAL A 113 25.13 -5.13 -10.31
N THR A 114 25.41 -6.32 -10.84
CA THR A 114 26.24 -6.46 -12.04
C THR A 114 25.45 -6.12 -13.31
N GLU A 115 26.17 -5.71 -14.36
CA GLU A 115 25.57 -5.48 -15.69
C GLU A 115 24.89 -6.74 -16.24
N ASP A 116 25.46 -7.93 -16.01
CA ASP A 116 24.88 -9.20 -16.44
C ASP A 116 23.49 -9.44 -15.81
N GLN A 117 23.30 -9.11 -14.53
CA GLN A 117 22.01 -9.22 -13.85
C GLN A 117 20.98 -8.23 -14.39
N LEU A 118 21.43 -7.01 -14.70
CA LEU A 118 20.58 -5.99 -15.31
C LEU A 118 20.15 -6.40 -16.73
N ALA A 119 21.09 -6.95 -17.51
CA ALA A 119 20.84 -7.45 -18.86
C ALA A 119 19.89 -8.66 -18.86
N GLU A 120 20.03 -9.59 -17.91
CA GLU A 120 19.11 -10.73 -17.73
C GLU A 120 17.66 -10.25 -17.49
N LEU A 121 17.49 -9.17 -16.73
CA LEU A 121 16.17 -8.58 -16.45
C LEU A 121 15.69 -7.63 -17.56
N GLY A 122 16.54 -7.29 -18.53
CA GLY A 122 16.25 -6.31 -19.58
C GLY A 122 16.07 -4.89 -19.04
N ILE A 123 16.81 -4.52 -17.99
CA ILE A 123 16.75 -3.22 -17.33
C ILE A 123 18.09 -2.50 -17.52
N GLU A 124 18.05 -1.18 -17.69
CA GLU A 124 19.23 -0.32 -17.67
C GLU A 124 19.09 0.70 -16.53
N LEU A 125 20.18 0.99 -15.84
CA LEU A 125 20.20 2.06 -14.86
C LEU A 125 20.28 3.40 -15.57
N ARG A 126 19.55 4.38 -15.05
CA ARG A 126 19.68 5.77 -15.49
C ARG A 126 20.90 6.39 -14.80
N PRO A 127 21.57 7.41 -15.40
CA PRO A 127 22.76 8.03 -14.81
C PRO A 127 22.56 8.55 -13.37
N ASP A 128 21.38 9.05 -13.04
CA ASP A 128 21.04 9.51 -11.68
C ASP A 128 20.96 8.37 -10.65
N ALA A 129 20.55 7.17 -11.10
CA ALA A 129 20.51 5.98 -10.26
C ALA A 129 21.93 5.41 -10.03
N GLU A 130 22.79 5.45 -11.05
CA GLU A 130 24.20 5.07 -10.94
C GLU A 130 24.94 5.99 -9.97
N GLU A 131 24.81 7.31 -10.13
CA GLU A 131 25.41 8.30 -9.24
C GLU A 131 24.95 8.13 -7.79
N SER A 132 23.66 7.85 -7.57
CA SER A 132 23.12 7.63 -6.22
C SER A 132 23.72 6.40 -5.53
N LEU A 133 23.99 5.32 -6.29
CA LEU A 133 24.63 4.10 -5.79
C LEU A 133 26.13 4.30 -5.52
N GLU A 134 26.81 5.10 -6.35
CA GLU A 134 28.24 5.43 -6.16
C GLU A 134 28.46 6.42 -5.00
N ALA A 135 27.54 7.37 -4.79
CA ALA A 135 27.63 8.37 -3.73
C ALA A 135 27.37 7.81 -2.32
N HIS A 136 26.70 6.65 -2.21
CA HIS A 136 26.43 5.96 -0.95
C HIS A 136 26.96 4.52 -1.00
N PRO A 137 28.29 4.30 -1.10
CA PRO A 137 28.86 2.98 -1.03
C PRO A 137 28.82 2.57 0.44
N ALA A 138 27.71 1.97 0.87
CA ALA A 138 27.53 1.46 2.23
C ALA A 138 27.50 2.51 3.37
N GLY A 139 26.91 3.69 3.18
CA GLY A 139 26.66 4.65 4.27
C GLY A 139 26.11 5.99 3.82
#